data_AF-A0A7S3KKL0-F1
#
_entry.id   AF-A0A7S3KKL0-F1
#
_cell.length_a   1.000
_cell.length_b   1.000
_cell.length_c   1.000
_cell.angle_alpha   90.00
_cell.angle_beta   90.00
_cell.angle_gamma   90.00
#
_symmetry.space_group_name_H-M   'P 1'
#
loop_
_entity.id
_entity.type
_entity.pdbx_description
1 polymer ?
#
loop_
_entity_poly.entity_id
_entity_poly.type
_entity_poly.pdbx_seq_one_letter_code
_entity_poly.pdbx_strand_id
1 'polypeptide(L)'
;NFFYYQENVLEFNERDLHYFEVDFEDITAQKIDIIKQHSEIEELIFKDAEPSYEEGMIQTERYTLLSCDIRQVDDLEDKLVQAGLDKTIPTLVLTECVLCYMNSEDSSQIIAKIAEMFADVAIVNFEMIN
;
A
#
# COMPACT_ATOMS: atom_id res chain seq x y z
N ASN A 1 15.80 -3.14 11.82
CA ASN A 1 15.71 -4.62 11.71
C ASN A 1 16.63 -5.09 10.60
N PHE A 2 17.54 -6.03 10.89
CA PHE A 2 18.45 -6.59 9.89
C PHE A 2 17.79 -7.82 9.26
N PHE A 3 17.71 -7.85 7.92
CA PHE A 3 17.28 -9.02 7.16
C PHE A 3 18.50 -9.61 6.44
N TYR A 4 18.72 -10.92 6.59
CA TYR A 4 19.71 -11.69 5.83
C TYR A 4 18.95 -12.63 4.91
N TYR A 5 19.08 -12.41 3.59
CA TYR A 5 18.45 -13.26 2.58
C TYR A 5 19.44 -14.37 2.16
N GLN A 6 18.99 -15.62 2.18
CA GLN A 6 19.78 -16.77 1.74
C GLN A 6 19.42 -17.09 0.28
N GLU A 7 20.42 -17.13 -0.59
CA GLU A 7 20.29 -17.22 -2.05
C GLU A 7 19.42 -18.39 -2.54
N ASN A 8 18.32 -18.03 -3.24
CA ASN A 8 17.77 -18.67 -4.43
C ASN A 8 16.59 -17.82 -4.94
N VAL A 9 16.89 -16.60 -5.37
CA VAL A 9 15.88 -15.68 -5.94
C VAL A 9 15.91 -15.91 -7.45
N LEU A 10 14.82 -16.44 -8.00
CA LEU A 10 14.45 -16.17 -9.40
C LEU A 10 14.53 -14.65 -9.57
N GLU A 11 15.40 -14.13 -10.45
CA GLU A 11 15.73 -12.69 -10.56
C GLU A 11 14.49 -11.78 -10.38
N PHE A 12 14.25 -11.29 -9.16
CA PHE A 12 13.22 -10.30 -8.88
C PHE A 12 13.79 -8.95 -9.30
N ASN A 13 13.21 -8.35 -10.33
CA ASN A 13 13.56 -7.00 -10.72
C ASN A 13 12.69 -6.04 -9.90
N GLU A 14 13.29 -5.03 -9.26
CA GLU A 14 12.53 -3.98 -8.54
C GLU A 14 11.49 -3.28 -9.45
N ARG A 15 11.67 -3.36 -10.78
CA ARG A 15 10.71 -2.88 -11.78
C ARG A 15 9.41 -3.68 -11.85
N ASP A 16 9.37 -4.88 -11.29
CA ASP A 16 8.18 -5.75 -11.29
C ASP A 16 7.26 -5.48 -10.07
N LEU A 17 7.60 -4.48 -9.24
CA LEU A 17 6.84 -4.11 -8.05
C LEU A 17 5.96 -2.88 -8.29
N HIS A 18 4.68 -3.00 -7.97
CA HIS A 18 3.78 -1.88 -7.76
C HIS A 18 3.53 -1.69 -6.26
N TYR A 19 3.88 -0.52 -5.74
CA TYR A 19 3.66 -0.16 -4.34
C TYR A 19 2.35 0.62 -4.17
N PHE A 20 1.43 0.08 -3.38
CA PHE A 20 0.20 0.78 -3.00
C PHE A 20 0.32 1.28 -1.57
N GLU A 21 0.06 2.57 -1.36
CA GLU A 21 -0.02 3.21 -0.06
C GLU A 21 -1.45 3.69 0.19
N VAL A 22 -1.99 3.34 1.35
CA VAL A 22 -3.37 3.65 1.73
C VAL A 22 -3.36 4.32 3.10
N ASP A 23 -4.02 5.47 3.20
CA ASP A 23 -4.15 6.22 4.44
C ASP A 23 -5.49 6.98 4.45
N PHE A 24 -5.80 7.66 5.55
CA PHE A 24 -6.95 8.58 5.59
C PHE A 24 -6.72 9.79 4.67
N GLU A 25 -7.81 10.34 4.14
CA GLU A 25 -7.80 11.47 3.18
C GLU A 25 -6.97 12.66 3.65
N ASP A 26 -7.09 13.06 4.91
CA ASP A 26 -6.32 14.19 5.46
C ASP A 26 -4.80 13.91 5.45
N ILE A 27 -4.40 12.63 5.60
CA ILE A 27 -2.99 12.23 5.62
C ILE A 27 -2.45 12.12 4.19
N THR A 28 -3.21 11.51 3.27
CA THR A 28 -2.79 11.42 1.87
C THR A 28 -2.71 12.80 1.23
N ALA A 29 -3.66 13.70 1.51
CA ALA A 29 -3.62 15.08 1.02
C ALA A 29 -2.36 15.81 1.46
N GLN A 30 -1.98 15.69 2.75
CA GLN A 30 -0.74 16.27 3.26
C GLN A 30 0.51 15.66 2.60
N LYS A 31 0.55 14.34 2.43
CA LYS A 31 1.65 13.64 1.73
C LYS A 31 1.79 14.16 0.29
N ILE A 32 0.68 14.28 -0.43
CA ILE A 32 0.66 14.81 -1.80
C ILE A 32 1.19 16.23 -1.85
N ASP A 33 0.75 17.09 -0.95
CA ASP A 33 1.21 18.48 -0.89
C ASP A 33 2.71 18.57 -0.60
N ILE A 34 3.23 17.72 0.28
CA ILE A 34 4.67 17.65 0.58
C ILE A 34 5.45 17.18 -0.65
N ILE A 35 5.01 16.09 -1.30
CA ILE A 35 5.68 15.53 -2.49
C ILE A 35 5.75 16.59 -3.60
N LYS A 36 4.63 17.26 -3.91
CA LYS A 36 4.57 18.33 -4.93
C LYS A 36 5.47 19.53 -4.64
N GLN A 37 5.75 19.80 -3.37
CA GLN A 37 6.58 20.93 -2.96
C GLN A 37 8.08 20.64 -2.98
N HIS A 38 8.47 19.36 -3.07
CA HIS A 38 9.87 18.92 -2.94
C HIS A 38 10.26 18.07 -4.14
N SER A 39 10.86 18.70 -5.16
CA SER A 39 11.28 18.05 -6.40
C SER A 39 12.22 16.86 -6.18
N GLU A 40 13.02 16.88 -5.12
CA GLU A 40 13.92 15.78 -4.75
C GLU A 40 13.15 14.51 -4.31
N ILE A 41 11.96 14.67 -3.73
CA ILE A 41 11.09 13.55 -3.37
C ILE A 41 10.40 13.01 -4.61
N GLU A 42 9.87 13.89 -5.48
CA GLU A 42 9.31 13.46 -6.78
C GLU A 42 10.34 12.70 -7.62
N GLU A 43 11.57 13.21 -7.74
CA GLU A 43 12.64 12.55 -8.50
C GLU A 43 13.00 11.19 -7.90
N LEU A 44 12.98 11.07 -6.57
CA LEU A 44 13.26 9.81 -5.89
C LEU A 44 12.15 8.77 -6.08
N ILE A 45 10.88 9.16 -5.93
CA ILE A 45 9.74 8.25 -5.97
C ILE A 45 9.39 7.88 -7.43
N PHE A 46 9.33 8.88 -8.30
CA PHE A 46 8.81 8.69 -9.66
C PHE A 46 9.90 8.38 -10.66
N LYS A 47 11.08 9.01 -10.54
CA LYS A 47 12.32 8.83 -11.33
C LYS A 47 12.15 8.77 -12.86
N ASP A 48 11.56 7.70 -13.36
CA ASP A 48 11.31 7.40 -14.78
C ASP A 48 9.80 7.39 -15.14
N ALA A 49 8.92 7.69 -14.19
CA ALA A 49 7.47 7.69 -14.36
C ALA A 49 6.88 9.09 -14.21
N GLU A 50 5.87 9.41 -15.00
CA GLU A 50 5.13 10.68 -14.89
C GLU A 50 3.92 10.47 -13.97
N PRO A 51 3.82 11.19 -12.83
CA PRO A 51 2.71 11.03 -11.91
C PRO A 51 1.43 11.67 -12.44
N SER A 52 0.33 10.92 -12.38
CA SER A 52 -1.01 11.48 -12.43
C SER A 52 -1.44 11.89 -11.01
N TYR A 53 -2.05 13.07 -10.94
CA TYR A 53 -2.63 13.63 -9.71
C TYR A 53 -4.13 13.83 -9.93
N GLU A 54 -4.92 12.83 -9.55
CA GLU A 54 -6.38 12.83 -9.73
C GLU A 54 -7.06 12.62 -8.38
N GLU A 55 -8.09 13.43 -8.07
CA GLU A 55 -8.98 13.22 -6.91
C GLU A 55 -8.28 12.96 -5.55
N GLY A 56 -7.12 13.56 -5.30
CA GLY A 56 -6.37 13.33 -4.04
C GLY A 56 -5.61 12.00 -4.00
N MET A 57 -5.31 11.44 -5.17
CA MET A 57 -4.46 10.27 -5.40
C MET A 57 -3.19 10.67 -6.17
N ILE A 58 -2.11 9.93 -5.97
CA ILE A 58 -0.95 9.89 -6.87
C ILE A 58 -0.97 8.54 -7.55
N GLN A 59 -0.81 8.49 -8.86
CA GLN A 59 -0.65 7.24 -9.58
C GLN A 59 0.50 7.32 -10.58
N THR A 60 1.34 6.29 -10.54
CA THR A 60 2.40 6.00 -11.52
C THR A 60 2.35 4.53 -11.89
N GLU A 61 3.24 4.09 -12.78
CA GLU A 61 3.40 2.66 -13.12
C GLU A 61 3.89 1.80 -11.94
N ARG A 62 4.44 2.38 -10.87
CA ARG A 62 5.07 1.63 -9.76
C ARG A 62 4.66 2.07 -8.36
N TYR A 63 3.93 3.17 -8.24
CA TYR A 63 3.52 3.75 -6.97
C TYR A 63 2.13 4.35 -7.10
N THR A 64 1.23 3.95 -6.21
CA THR A 64 -0.08 4.54 -6.04
C THR A 64 -0.27 4.95 -4.58
N LEU A 65 -0.63 6.20 -4.34
CA LEU A 65 -1.07 6.72 -3.04
C LEU A 65 -2.54 7.06 -3.13
N LEU A 66 -3.41 6.36 -2.37
CA LEU A 66 -4.86 6.59 -2.39
C LEU A 66 -5.44 6.72 -0.98
N SER A 67 -6.56 7.42 -0.86
CA SER A 67 -7.27 7.58 0.41
C SER A 67 -8.37 6.53 0.58
N CYS A 68 -8.35 5.83 1.71
CA CYS A 68 -9.43 4.92 2.08
C CYS A 68 -9.46 4.68 3.59
N ASP A 69 -10.66 4.57 4.13
CA ASP A 69 -10.86 4.00 5.46
C ASP A 69 -10.82 2.47 5.35
N ILE A 70 -9.73 1.85 5.79
CA ILE A 70 -9.53 0.40 5.66
C ILE A 70 -10.58 -0.45 6.40
N ARG A 71 -11.39 0.15 7.29
CA ARG A 71 -12.54 -0.53 7.90
C ARG A 71 -13.63 -0.83 6.87
N GLN A 72 -13.69 -0.04 5.79
CA GLN A 72 -14.55 -0.26 4.63
C GLN A 72 -13.80 -1.10 3.59
N VAL A 73 -13.48 -2.36 3.93
CA VAL A 73 -12.61 -3.21 3.10
C VAL A 73 -13.14 -3.39 1.66
N ASP A 74 -14.46 -3.36 1.47
CA ASP A 74 -15.06 -3.48 0.14
C ASP A 74 -14.78 -2.22 -0.71
N ASP A 75 -14.80 -1.02 -0.11
CA ASP A 75 -14.38 0.24 -0.77
C ASP A 75 -12.88 0.26 -1.04
N LEU A 76 -12.09 -0.29 -0.10
CA LEU A 76 -10.65 -0.45 -0.27
C LEU A 76 -10.33 -1.33 -1.49
N GLU A 77 -10.98 -2.48 -1.59
CA GLU A 77 -10.82 -3.39 -2.72
C GLU A 77 -11.17 -2.70 -4.05
N ASP A 78 -12.34 -2.06 -4.11
CA ASP A 78 -12.80 -1.37 -5.32
C ASP A 78 -11.81 -0.28 -5.76
N LYS A 79 -11.32 0.54 -4.82
CA LYS A 79 -10.34 1.60 -5.12
C LYS A 79 -8.99 1.05 -5.58
N LEU A 80 -8.49 0.00 -4.93
CA LEU A 80 -7.24 -0.64 -5.33
C LEU A 80 -7.35 -1.22 -6.74
N VAL A 81 -8.43 -1.94 -7.05
CA VAL A 81 -8.67 -2.52 -8.38
C VAL A 81 -8.83 -1.43 -9.45
N GLN A 82 -9.56 -0.35 -9.14
CA GLN A 82 -9.67 0.80 -10.04
C GLN A 82 -8.32 1.47 -10.30
N ALA A 83 -7.44 1.49 -9.31
CA ALA A 83 -6.08 2.00 -9.43
C ALA A 83 -5.09 1.00 -10.08
N GLY A 84 -5.58 -0.14 -10.58
CA GLY A 84 -4.79 -1.10 -11.35
C GLY A 84 -4.24 -2.29 -10.56
N LEU A 85 -4.66 -2.51 -9.31
CA LEU A 85 -4.29 -3.71 -8.56
C LEU A 85 -4.81 -4.98 -9.24
N ASP A 86 -3.91 -5.90 -9.55
CA ASP A 86 -4.24 -7.25 -10.01
C ASP A 86 -4.17 -8.25 -8.84
N LYS A 87 -5.33 -8.73 -8.41
CA LYS A 87 -5.49 -9.67 -7.28
C LYS A 87 -4.91 -11.07 -7.52
N THR A 88 -4.47 -11.36 -8.75
CA THR A 88 -3.83 -12.63 -9.11
C THR A 88 -2.31 -12.62 -8.89
N ILE A 89 -1.71 -11.44 -8.65
CA ILE A 89 -0.28 -11.28 -8.40
C ILE A 89 0.02 -11.52 -6.90
N PRO A 90 1.14 -12.21 -6.56
CA PRO A 90 1.57 -12.36 -5.17
C PRO A 90 1.68 -11.01 -4.47
N THR A 91 0.96 -10.84 -3.38
CA THR A 91 0.82 -9.54 -2.69
C THR A 91 1.37 -9.61 -1.27
N LEU A 92 2.16 -8.60 -0.89
CA LEU A 92 2.59 -8.38 0.49
C LEU A 92 1.81 -7.20 1.07
N VAL A 93 1.06 -7.45 2.13
CA VAL A 93 0.34 -6.41 2.88
C VAL A 93 1.10 -6.11 4.16
N LEU A 94 1.45 -4.84 4.35
CA LEU A 94 2.14 -4.34 5.54
C LEU A 94 1.17 -3.49 6.36
N THR A 95 0.97 -3.85 7.63
CA THR A 95 0.26 -3.03 8.60
C THR A 95 1.22 -2.63 9.72
N GLU A 96 1.67 -1.37 9.71
CA GLU A 96 2.62 -0.83 10.70
C GLU A 96 1.90 0.12 11.66
N CYS A 97 1.70 -0.32 12.91
CA CYS A 97 0.96 0.42 13.94
C CYS A 97 -0.44 0.86 13.50
N VAL A 98 -1.15 0.06 12.68
CA VAL A 98 -2.45 0.46 12.11
C VAL A 98 -3.62 -0.20 12.84
N LEU A 99 -3.62 -1.52 12.98
CA LEU A 99 -4.76 -2.29 13.51
C LEU A 99 -4.94 -2.07 15.02
N CYS A 100 -3.90 -1.62 15.73
CA CYS A 100 -3.94 -1.28 17.15
C CYS A 100 -4.85 -0.07 17.47
N TYR A 101 -5.26 0.69 16.46
CA TYR A 101 -6.26 1.76 16.62
C TYR A 101 -7.71 1.25 16.54
N MET A 102 -7.92 -0.05 16.32
CA MET A 102 -9.22 -0.66 16.12
C MET A 102 -9.51 -1.68 17.22
N ASN A 103 -10.79 -2.01 17.41
CA ASN A 103 -11.13 -3.12 18.29
C ASN A 103 -10.73 -4.46 17.62
N SER A 104 -10.66 -5.53 18.42
CA SER A 104 -10.22 -6.84 17.95
C SER A 104 -11.14 -7.46 16.89
N GLU A 105 -12.42 -7.11 16.89
CA GLU A 105 -13.40 -7.63 15.93
C GLU A 105 -13.16 -6.99 14.55
N ASP A 106 -13.02 -5.67 14.49
CA ASP A 106 -12.72 -4.92 13.27
C ASP A 106 -11.38 -5.37 12.66
N SER A 107 -10.31 -5.45 13.46
CA SER A 107 -8.99 -5.86 12.95
C SER A 107 -8.97 -7.30 12.45
N SER A 108 -9.68 -8.22 13.12
CA SER A 108 -9.80 -9.61 12.67
C SER A 108 -10.59 -9.71 11.35
N GLN A 109 -11.67 -8.94 11.22
CA GLN A 109 -12.46 -8.92 9.98
C GLN A 109 -11.66 -8.32 8.82
N ILE A 110 -10.90 -7.25 9.05
CA ILE A 110 -10.03 -6.65 8.04
C ILE A 110 -8.99 -7.67 7.55
N ILE A 111 -8.27 -8.34 8.46
CA ILE A 111 -7.28 -9.35 8.10
C ILE A 111 -7.93 -10.49 7.29
N ALA A 112 -9.08 -10.98 7.73
CA ALA A 112 -9.79 -12.07 7.05
C ALA A 112 -10.20 -11.67 5.62
N LYS A 113 -10.80 -10.49 5.45
CA LYS A 113 -11.21 -9.99 4.12
C LYS A 113 -10.02 -9.73 3.20
N ILE A 114 -8.93 -9.15 3.71
CA ILE A 114 -7.69 -8.97 2.94
C ILE A 114 -7.13 -10.33 2.51
N ALA A 115 -7.13 -11.33 3.41
CA ALA A 115 -6.67 -12.66 3.07
C ALA A 115 -7.53 -13.35 1.98
N GLU A 116 -8.83 -13.04 1.94
CA GLU A 116 -9.76 -13.54 0.92
C GLU A 116 -9.66 -12.79 -0.43
N MET A 117 -9.13 -11.57 -0.42
CA MET A 117 -9.03 -10.71 -1.60
C MET A 117 -8.06 -11.26 -2.66
N PHE A 118 -6.99 -11.93 -2.24
CA PHE A 118 -5.88 -12.34 -3.11
C PHE A 118 -5.75 -13.85 -3.23
N ALA A 119 -5.23 -14.32 -4.36
CA ALA A 119 -4.91 -15.74 -4.54
C ALA A 119 -3.66 -16.16 -3.75
N ASP A 120 -2.69 -15.26 -3.61
CA ASP A 120 -1.44 -15.46 -2.85
C ASP A 120 -1.09 -14.16 -2.12
N VAL A 121 -1.12 -14.21 -0.78
CA VAL A 121 -0.89 -13.04 0.07
C VAL A 121 -0.12 -13.39 1.33
N ALA A 122 0.86 -12.55 1.64
CA ALA A 122 1.50 -12.49 2.94
C ALA A 122 1.08 -11.20 3.66
N ILE A 123 0.71 -11.32 4.93
CA ILE A 123 0.36 -10.16 5.77
C ILE A 123 1.40 -10.05 6.88
N VAL A 124 2.06 -8.90 6.99
CA VAL A 124 2.99 -8.58 8.07
C VAL A 124 2.38 -7.48 8.92
N ASN A 125 2.00 -7.85 10.14
CA ASN A 125 1.50 -6.92 11.14
C ASN A 125 2.59 -6.59 12.17
N PHE A 126 2.95 -5.32 12.28
CA PHE A 126 3.90 -4.83 13.28
C PHE A 126 3.19 -3.86 14.22
N GLU A 127 3.02 -4.27 15.49
CA GLU A 127 2.25 -3.49 16.47
C GLU A 127 2.82 -3.59 17.88
N MET A 128 2.41 -2.64 18.73
CA MET A 128 2.68 -2.68 20.16
C MET A 128 1.83 -3.76 20.83
N ILE A 129 2.43 -4.51 21.76
CA ILE A 129 1.70 -5.45 22.61
C ILE A 129 1.04 -4.64 23.74
N ASN A 130 -0.29 -4.61 23.76
CA ASN A 130 -1.10 -3.98 24.80
C ASN A 130 -1.43 -4.93 25.97
#